data_AF-A0A314L7G7-F1
#
_entry.id   AF-A0A314L7G7-F1
#
_cell.length_a   1.000
_cell.length_b   1.000
_cell.length_c   1.000
_cell.angle_alpha   90.00
_cell.angle_beta   90.00
_cell.angle_gamma   90.00
#
_symmetry.space_group_name_H-M   'P 1'
#
loop_
_entity.id
_entity.type
_entity.pdbx_description
1 polymer ?
#
loop_
_entity_poly.entity_id
_entity_poly.type
_entity_poly.pdbx_seq_one_letter_code
_entity_poly.pdbx_strand_id
1 'polypeptide(L)'
;MHLMRKLVWSKLKSTLRKQRRDGKDGSGSLVNKSNVNEEYVEALRTKSYVEIYNKVQGQLELGQDHKLSSSSSSVQLNANLSKSLLEPCQEVLAEIPKSCQLHPLIVNYFDITSEACRICELLLQSVRKTRVNYRKIRKVIRLMKNMEPDSSHCYGIYRELASFASYKNPFSVVNRVQFLDTREGHDVLLQKLTSQFRRVKRRMKFLRSCKKVFGISIAIGYTGILIALLVLVLHSMVCIIAAPGLVFCSFKLLKKRFKVDKKAISSSSLEILIAQLDVAAKGVYILINDFDTMSRLVRRLYDETEHNISVADMCARKKNDDMLKEVIRDFSINKHCFMEQLKELEEHVCLCFLTINRSRRMVLQEMVSK
;
A
#
# COMPACT_ATOMS: atom_id res chain seq x y z
N MET A 1 18.34 9.30 20.30
CA MET A 1 17.53 8.43 19.40
C MET A 1 18.33 7.32 18.69
N HIS A 2 19.66 7.35 18.68
CA HIS A 2 20.52 6.35 17.99
C HIS A 2 20.77 5.07 18.81
N LEU A 3 20.70 5.14 20.14
CA LEU A 3 20.90 4.00 21.06
C LEU A 3 19.74 2.99 21.06
N MET A 4 18.49 3.45 20.95
CA MET A 4 17.33 2.55 20.89
C MET A 4 17.24 1.76 19.57
N ARG A 5 17.75 2.30 18.45
CA ARG A 5 17.83 1.58 17.17
C ARG A 5 18.84 0.43 17.22
N LYS A 6 19.98 0.61 17.91
CA LYS A 6 20.98 -0.47 18.13
C LYS A 6 20.46 -1.56 19.08
N LEU A 7 19.71 -1.20 20.12
CA LEU A 7 19.19 -2.18 21.09
C LEU A 7 18.10 -3.09 20.52
N VAL A 8 17.25 -2.56 19.63
CA VAL A 8 16.21 -3.33 18.93
C VAL A 8 16.82 -4.24 17.87
N TRP A 9 17.86 -3.77 17.16
CA TRP A 9 18.58 -4.58 16.17
C TRP A 9 19.42 -5.70 16.80
N SER A 10 20.03 -5.46 17.97
CA SER A 10 20.82 -6.48 18.68
C SER A 10 19.95 -7.58 19.31
N LYS A 11 18.76 -7.23 19.83
CA LYS A 11 17.79 -8.23 20.33
C LYS A 11 17.17 -9.10 19.24
N LEU A 12 16.99 -8.56 18.02
CA LEU A 12 16.50 -9.34 16.87
C LEU A 12 17.58 -10.30 16.34
N LYS A 13 18.85 -9.85 16.33
CA LYS A 13 20.00 -10.66 15.88
C LYS A 13 20.35 -11.78 16.86
N SER A 14 20.12 -11.58 18.18
CA SER A 14 20.37 -12.62 19.19
C SER A 14 19.30 -13.72 19.21
N THR A 15 18.04 -13.40 18.92
CA THR A 15 16.97 -14.41 18.75
C THR A 15 17.20 -15.27 17.51
N LEU A 16 17.61 -14.65 16.40
CA LEU A 16 17.99 -15.36 15.17
C LEU A 16 19.24 -16.24 15.31
N ARG A 17 20.17 -15.89 16.21
CA ARG A 17 21.39 -16.67 16.46
C ARG A 17 21.18 -17.79 17.48
N LYS A 18 20.24 -17.62 18.43
CA LYS A 18 19.89 -18.64 19.43
C LYS A 18 19.11 -19.80 18.81
N GLN A 19 18.28 -19.53 17.80
CA GLN A 19 17.60 -20.56 16.99
C GLN A 19 18.57 -21.37 16.10
N ARG A 20 19.81 -20.91 15.91
CA ARG A 20 20.83 -21.57 15.07
C ARG A 20 21.78 -22.50 15.84
N ARG A 21 21.66 -22.62 17.17
CA ARG A 21 22.57 -23.44 17.99
C ARG A 21 21.95 -24.69 18.61
N ASP A 22 20.62 -24.82 18.68
CA ASP A 22 19.93 -26.00 19.27
C ASP A 22 19.35 -26.96 18.22
N GLY A 23 20.10 -27.23 17.15
CA GLY A 23 19.68 -28.13 16.09
C GLY A 23 20.87 -28.85 15.48
N LYS A 24 21.58 -29.61 16.30
CA LYS A 24 22.63 -30.53 15.84
C LYS A 24 22.39 -31.86 16.53
N ASP A 25 21.57 -32.68 15.88
CA ASP A 25 21.69 -34.13 15.76
C ASP A 25 20.39 -34.68 15.14
N GLY A 26 20.52 -35.55 14.14
CA GLY A 26 19.40 -36.29 13.56
C GLY A 26 19.11 -35.95 12.09
N SER A 27 19.43 -36.92 11.24
CA SER A 27 19.29 -36.97 9.79
C SER A 27 17.90 -36.60 9.24
N GLY A 28 17.88 -35.93 8.08
CA GLY A 28 16.78 -36.01 7.11
C GLY A 28 15.63 -35.01 7.23
N SER A 29 15.84 -33.77 6.78
CA SER A 29 14.85 -32.99 5.99
C SER A 29 15.47 -31.62 5.65
N LEU A 30 15.84 -31.44 4.38
CA LEU A 30 16.27 -30.17 3.85
C LEU A 30 15.10 -29.18 3.93
N VAL A 31 15.21 -28.26 4.89
CA VAL A 31 14.33 -27.09 5.03
C VAL A 31 14.34 -26.30 3.72
N ASN A 32 13.23 -26.41 2.97
CA ASN A 32 12.89 -25.57 1.82
C ASN A 32 12.98 -24.09 2.22
N LYS A 33 14.08 -23.46 1.85
CA LYS A 33 14.23 -22.01 1.92
C LYS A 33 13.69 -21.48 0.60
N SER A 34 12.39 -21.16 0.54
CA SER A 34 11.75 -20.65 -0.67
C SER A 34 12.55 -19.47 -1.23
N ASN A 35 12.89 -19.55 -2.52
CA ASN A 35 13.59 -18.50 -3.22
C ASN A 35 12.61 -17.33 -3.43
N VAL A 36 12.92 -16.13 -2.94
CA VAL A 36 12.04 -14.95 -3.07
C VAL A 36 11.69 -14.65 -4.54
N ASN A 37 12.60 -14.95 -5.45
CA ASN A 37 12.35 -14.80 -6.89
C ASN A 37 11.33 -15.83 -7.41
N GLU A 38 11.34 -17.04 -6.87
CA GLU A 38 10.37 -18.09 -7.20
C GLU A 38 8.98 -17.70 -6.68
N GLU A 39 8.88 -17.22 -5.45
CA GLU A 39 7.62 -16.70 -4.87
C GLU A 39 7.06 -15.53 -5.70
N TYR A 40 7.92 -14.62 -6.17
CA TYR A 40 7.52 -13.52 -7.06
C TYR A 40 6.95 -14.06 -8.37
N VAL A 41 7.67 -14.97 -9.03
CA VAL A 41 7.24 -15.56 -10.30
C VAL A 41 5.95 -16.36 -10.14
N GLU A 42 5.77 -17.09 -9.04
CA GLU A 42 4.53 -17.78 -8.72
C GLU A 42 3.37 -16.81 -8.49
N ALA A 43 3.60 -15.69 -7.81
CA ALA A 43 2.58 -14.66 -7.59
C ALA A 43 2.02 -14.12 -8.92
N LEU A 44 2.88 -13.91 -9.92
CA LEU A 44 2.50 -13.48 -11.28
C LEU A 44 1.71 -14.55 -12.05
N ARG A 45 1.73 -15.81 -11.62
CA ARG A 45 0.99 -16.91 -12.25
C ARG A 45 -0.35 -17.21 -11.58
N THR A 46 -0.64 -16.54 -10.47
CA THR A 46 -1.91 -16.73 -9.76
C THR A 46 -3.10 -16.30 -10.63
N LYS A 47 -4.21 -17.02 -10.51
CA LYS A 47 -5.45 -16.69 -11.22
C LYS A 47 -5.90 -15.25 -10.95
N SER A 48 -5.80 -14.81 -9.70
CA SER A 48 -6.11 -13.44 -9.30
C SER A 48 -5.24 -12.40 -10.02
N TYR A 49 -3.95 -12.69 -10.21
CA TYR A 49 -3.06 -11.81 -10.96
C TYR A 49 -3.44 -11.75 -12.44
N VAL A 50 -3.67 -12.89 -13.07
CA VAL A 50 -4.08 -12.94 -14.48
C VAL A 50 -5.39 -12.19 -14.69
N GLU A 51 -6.37 -12.35 -13.80
CA GLU A 51 -7.65 -11.65 -13.85
C GLU A 51 -7.46 -10.12 -13.75
N ILE A 52 -6.69 -9.63 -12.78
CA ILE A 52 -6.48 -8.18 -12.65
C ILE A 52 -5.65 -7.61 -13.79
N TYR A 53 -4.64 -8.34 -14.25
CA TYR A 53 -3.82 -7.94 -15.38
C TYR A 53 -4.67 -7.82 -16.64
N ASN A 54 -5.54 -8.78 -16.91
CA ASN A 54 -6.45 -8.74 -18.05
C ASN A 54 -7.48 -7.59 -17.94
N LYS A 55 -8.06 -7.35 -16.76
CA LYS A 55 -8.91 -6.16 -16.51
C LYS A 55 -8.13 -4.88 -16.78
N VAL A 56 -6.89 -4.82 -16.28
CA VAL A 56 -5.98 -3.69 -16.48
C VAL A 56 -5.71 -3.50 -17.96
N GLN A 57 -5.53 -4.55 -18.77
CA GLN A 57 -5.29 -4.43 -20.21
C GLN A 57 -6.54 -4.03 -21.02
N GLY A 58 -7.67 -4.70 -20.79
CA GLY A 58 -8.90 -4.47 -21.56
C GLY A 58 -9.44 -3.04 -21.45
N GLN A 59 -9.35 -2.43 -20.25
CA GLN A 59 -9.79 -1.05 -20.03
C GLN A 59 -8.95 0.01 -20.74
N LEU A 60 -7.79 -0.36 -21.28
CA LEU A 60 -6.84 0.56 -21.93
C LEU A 60 -6.97 0.52 -23.43
N GLU A 61 -7.31 -0.66 -23.92
CA GLU A 61 -7.65 -0.90 -25.31
C GLU A 61 -8.94 -0.13 -25.62
N LEU A 62 -9.95 -0.21 -24.75
CA LEU A 62 -11.17 0.63 -24.81
C LEU A 62 -10.88 2.15 -24.82
N GLY A 63 -9.81 2.58 -24.15
CA GLY A 63 -9.38 3.98 -24.14
C GLY A 63 -8.65 4.45 -25.42
N GLN A 64 -8.25 3.53 -26.31
CA GLN A 64 -7.63 3.86 -27.59
C GLN A 64 -8.65 4.07 -28.72
N ASP A 65 -9.77 3.36 -28.71
CA ASP A 65 -10.77 3.43 -29.78
C ASP A 65 -11.61 4.71 -29.76
N HIS A 66 -11.75 5.37 -28.60
CA HIS A 66 -12.48 6.63 -28.47
C HIS A 66 -11.65 7.89 -28.81
N LYS A 67 -10.41 7.74 -29.32
CA LYS A 67 -9.48 8.87 -29.55
C LYS A 67 -9.78 9.72 -30.79
N LEU A 68 -10.92 9.52 -31.45
CA LEU A 68 -11.39 10.38 -32.54
C LEU A 68 -12.29 11.54 -32.10
N SER A 69 -12.58 11.71 -30.79
CA SER A 69 -13.33 12.87 -30.32
C SER A 69 -12.92 13.33 -28.92
N SER A 70 -12.45 14.57 -28.86
CA SER A 70 -12.39 15.46 -27.69
C SER A 70 -11.35 15.17 -26.59
N SER A 71 -10.46 16.14 -26.38
CA SER A 71 -9.41 16.19 -25.34
C SER A 71 -9.90 16.12 -23.88
N SER A 72 -11.21 16.16 -23.65
CA SER A 72 -11.85 16.05 -22.33
C SER A 72 -12.10 14.59 -21.88
N SER A 73 -12.07 13.60 -22.78
CA SER A 73 -12.43 12.21 -22.49
C SER A 73 -11.35 11.42 -21.72
N SER A 74 -10.07 11.79 -21.89
CA SER A 74 -8.96 11.04 -21.26
C SER A 74 -8.99 11.10 -19.74
N VAL A 75 -9.36 12.23 -19.13
CA VAL A 75 -9.43 12.38 -17.66
C VAL A 75 -10.60 11.58 -17.07
N GLN A 76 -11.68 11.40 -17.83
CA GLN A 76 -12.92 10.77 -17.37
C GLN A 76 -12.86 9.23 -17.47
N LEU A 77 -12.21 8.68 -18.51
CA LEU A 77 -11.87 7.25 -18.60
C LEU A 77 -10.85 6.85 -17.51
N ASN A 78 -9.91 7.74 -17.21
CA ASN A 78 -8.90 7.61 -16.15
C ASN A 78 -9.44 7.82 -14.72
N ALA A 79 -10.73 8.08 -14.54
CA ALA A 79 -11.37 8.07 -13.22
C ALA A 79 -12.11 6.74 -12.97
N ASN A 80 -12.23 5.89 -14.00
CA ASN A 80 -13.02 4.66 -13.97
C ASN A 80 -12.15 3.41 -13.77
N LEU A 81 -10.85 3.44 -14.04
CA LEU A 81 -10.00 2.26 -13.86
C LEU A 81 -9.77 1.96 -12.38
N SER A 82 -9.37 2.95 -11.57
CA SER A 82 -9.29 2.76 -10.12
C SER A 82 -10.64 2.38 -9.51
N LYS A 83 -11.76 2.94 -9.98
CA LYS A 83 -13.10 2.54 -9.51
C LYS A 83 -13.47 1.10 -9.86
N SER A 84 -13.14 0.64 -11.07
CA SER A 84 -13.46 -0.71 -11.54
C SER A 84 -12.51 -1.79 -11.03
N LEU A 85 -11.26 -1.42 -10.73
CA LEU A 85 -10.26 -2.32 -10.16
C LEU A 85 -10.31 -2.40 -8.64
N LEU A 86 -10.83 -1.39 -7.95
CA LEU A 86 -10.88 -1.35 -6.48
C LEU A 86 -12.05 -2.19 -5.96
N GLU A 87 -11.72 -3.24 -5.20
CA GLU A 87 -12.70 -4.14 -4.61
C GLU A 87 -12.52 -4.20 -3.07
N PRO A 88 -13.61 -4.12 -2.27
CA PRO A 88 -14.94 -3.61 -2.62
C PRO A 88 -14.89 -2.15 -3.11
N CYS A 89 -15.73 -1.82 -4.09
CA CYS A 89 -15.83 -0.47 -4.65
C CYS A 89 -16.53 0.48 -3.67
N GLN A 90 -16.45 1.79 -3.93
CA GLN A 90 -16.93 2.82 -3.00
C GLN A 90 -18.46 2.74 -2.80
N GLU A 91 -19.18 2.25 -3.79
CA GLU A 91 -20.62 2.06 -3.79
C GLU A 91 -21.03 0.98 -2.77
N VAL A 92 -20.31 -0.15 -2.74
CA VAL A 92 -20.52 -1.22 -1.74
C VAL A 92 -20.21 -0.71 -0.32
N LEU A 93 -19.27 0.23 -0.18
CA LEU A 93 -19.00 0.87 1.12
C LEU A 93 -20.11 1.85 1.52
N ALA A 94 -20.81 2.47 0.57
CA ALA A 94 -21.92 3.39 0.82
C ALA A 94 -23.22 2.66 1.19
N GLU A 95 -23.37 1.40 0.77
CA GLU A 95 -24.49 0.51 1.13
C GLU A 95 -24.38 -0.06 2.55
N ILE A 96 -23.22 0.09 3.21
CA ILE A 96 -23.06 -0.29 4.61
C ILE A 96 -24.10 0.50 5.42
N PRO A 97 -25.02 -0.16 6.16
CA PRO A 97 -26.09 0.52 6.86
C PRO A 97 -25.57 1.65 7.74
N LYS A 98 -26.18 2.84 7.68
CA LYS A 98 -25.80 4.00 8.53
C LYS A 98 -25.82 3.69 10.04
N SER A 99 -26.48 2.60 10.44
CA SER A 99 -26.47 2.04 11.80
C SER A 99 -25.10 1.47 12.20
N CYS A 100 -24.27 1.05 11.25
CA CYS A 100 -22.86 0.74 11.45
C CYS A 100 -22.07 2.05 11.49
N GLN A 101 -21.96 2.68 12.67
CA GLN A 101 -21.04 3.81 12.85
C GLN A 101 -19.60 3.35 12.58
N LEU A 102 -19.12 3.58 11.35
CA LEU A 102 -17.76 3.22 10.96
C LEU A 102 -16.76 4.00 11.80
N HIS A 103 -15.84 3.27 12.44
CA HIS A 103 -14.80 3.92 13.22
C HIS A 103 -13.93 4.79 12.30
N PRO A 104 -13.59 6.05 12.65
CA PRO A 104 -12.86 6.97 11.75
C PRO A 104 -11.53 6.44 11.21
N LEU A 105 -10.89 5.49 11.91
CA LEU A 105 -9.66 4.83 11.44
C LEU A 105 -9.90 3.86 10.28
N ILE A 106 -11.06 3.22 10.24
CA ILE A 106 -11.46 2.31 9.16
C ILE A 106 -11.79 3.13 7.91
N VAL A 107 -12.50 4.25 8.08
CA VAL A 107 -12.73 5.23 7.00
C VAL A 107 -11.40 5.72 6.41
N ASN A 108 -10.49 6.19 7.27
CA ASN A 108 -9.16 6.65 6.84
C ASN A 108 -8.35 5.54 6.15
N TYR A 109 -8.52 4.28 6.53
CA TYR A 109 -7.90 3.15 5.83
C TYR A 109 -8.44 2.98 4.40
N PHE A 110 -9.76 3.08 4.21
CA PHE A 110 -10.36 3.03 2.88
C PHE A 110 -9.96 4.24 2.02
N ASP A 111 -9.82 5.43 2.62
CA ASP A 111 -9.32 6.63 1.94
C ASP A 111 -7.85 6.45 1.50
N ILE A 112 -7.00 5.92 2.39
CA ILE A 112 -5.60 5.64 2.10
C ILE A 112 -5.46 4.67 0.92
N THR A 113 -6.22 3.57 0.95
CA THR A 113 -6.17 2.56 -0.11
C THR A 113 -6.75 3.05 -1.43
N SER A 114 -7.76 3.93 -1.38
CA SER A 114 -8.31 4.58 -2.58
C SER A 114 -7.28 5.51 -3.23
N GLU A 115 -6.62 6.36 -2.44
CA GLU A 115 -5.56 7.26 -2.95
C GLU A 115 -4.38 6.47 -3.52
N ALA A 116 -4.01 5.36 -2.89
CA ALA A 116 -2.96 4.49 -3.42
C ALA A 116 -3.36 3.87 -4.77
N CYS A 117 -4.60 3.41 -4.94
CA CYS A 117 -5.09 2.91 -6.23
C CYS A 117 -5.07 3.98 -7.33
N ARG A 118 -5.40 5.24 -6.99
CA ARG A 118 -5.32 6.36 -7.94
C ARG A 118 -3.88 6.56 -8.45
N ILE A 119 -2.89 6.36 -7.58
CA ILE A 119 -1.48 6.47 -7.97
C ILE A 119 -1.05 5.29 -8.83
N CYS A 120 -1.41 4.06 -8.44
CA CYS A 120 -1.19 2.87 -9.25
C CYS A 120 -1.75 3.06 -10.67
N GLU A 121 -2.92 3.68 -10.81
CA GLU A 121 -3.49 4.04 -12.10
C GLU A 121 -2.62 5.04 -12.89
N LEU A 122 -2.14 6.11 -12.25
CA LEU A 122 -1.21 7.07 -12.89
C LEU A 122 0.09 6.41 -13.35
N LEU A 123 0.60 5.44 -12.58
CA LEU A 123 1.80 4.66 -12.93
C LEU A 123 1.56 3.83 -14.19
N LEU A 124 0.46 3.09 -14.25
CA LEU A 124 0.07 2.31 -15.43
C LEU A 124 -0.08 3.17 -16.68
N GLN A 125 -0.70 4.36 -16.55
CA GLN A 125 -0.80 5.32 -17.66
C GLN A 125 0.58 5.81 -18.11
N SER A 126 1.48 6.08 -17.16
CA SER A 126 2.85 6.51 -17.47
C SER A 126 3.60 5.43 -18.23
N VAL A 127 3.54 4.18 -17.76
CA VAL A 127 4.12 3.01 -18.46
C VAL A 127 3.62 2.93 -19.89
N ARG A 128 2.31 3.06 -20.12
CA ARG A 128 1.73 2.99 -21.47
C ARG A 128 2.19 4.12 -22.38
N LYS A 129 2.10 5.36 -21.90
CA LYS A 129 2.58 6.53 -22.65
C LYS A 129 4.04 6.36 -23.03
N THR A 130 4.88 5.87 -22.10
CA THR A 130 6.29 5.59 -22.38
C THR A 130 6.45 4.51 -23.44
N ARG A 131 5.71 3.39 -23.36
CA ARG A 131 5.75 2.33 -24.40
C ARG A 131 5.31 2.82 -25.78
N VAL A 132 4.31 3.70 -25.84
CA VAL A 132 3.83 4.33 -27.08
C VAL A 132 4.90 5.26 -27.64
N ASN A 133 5.47 6.14 -26.82
CA ASN A 133 6.53 7.06 -27.24
C ASN A 133 7.77 6.29 -27.75
N TYR A 134 8.15 5.22 -27.04
CA TYR A 134 9.27 4.37 -27.40
C TYR A 134 9.07 3.58 -28.73
N ARG A 135 7.84 3.52 -29.28
CA ARG A 135 7.61 2.99 -30.65
C ARG A 135 8.39 3.80 -31.70
N LYS A 136 8.60 5.10 -31.48
CA LYS A 136 9.40 5.95 -32.38
C LYS A 136 10.87 5.55 -32.37
N ILE A 137 11.45 5.33 -31.20
CA ILE A 137 12.82 4.79 -31.08
C ILE A 137 12.93 3.44 -31.76
N ARG A 138 11.95 2.53 -31.56
CA ARG A 138 11.92 1.25 -32.30
C ARG A 138 11.81 1.43 -33.82
N LYS A 139 11.14 2.47 -34.30
CA LYS A 139 11.07 2.80 -35.74
C LYS A 139 12.43 3.29 -36.23
N VAL A 140 13.07 4.20 -35.50
CA VAL A 140 14.41 4.71 -35.80
C VAL A 140 15.44 3.58 -35.88
N ILE A 141 15.49 2.69 -34.89
CA ILE A 141 16.39 1.53 -34.89
C ILE A 141 16.18 0.64 -36.13
N ARG A 142 14.92 0.44 -36.55
CA ARG A 142 14.59 -0.35 -37.75
C ARG A 142 15.03 0.36 -39.04
N LEU A 143 14.76 1.66 -39.15
CA LEU A 143 15.17 2.45 -40.32
C LEU A 143 16.69 2.42 -40.49
N MET A 144 17.44 2.56 -39.40
CA MET A 144 18.90 2.57 -39.46
C MET A 144 19.50 1.21 -39.87
N LYS A 145 18.86 0.10 -39.46
CA LYS A 145 19.30 -1.26 -39.84
C LYS A 145 19.08 -1.58 -41.32
N ASN A 146 18.07 -0.97 -41.94
CA ASN A 146 17.68 -1.23 -43.32
C ASN A 146 18.31 -0.22 -44.31
N MET A 147 19.22 0.62 -43.84
CA MET A 147 19.76 1.71 -44.63
C MET A 147 21.06 1.26 -45.32
N GLU A 148 21.11 1.47 -46.64
CA GLU A 148 22.32 1.29 -47.43
C GLU A 148 23.38 2.32 -47.03
N PRO A 149 24.69 1.97 -47.03
CA PRO A 149 25.78 2.80 -46.50
C PRO A 149 25.91 4.19 -47.15
N ASP A 150 25.36 4.39 -48.34
CA ASP A 150 25.60 5.56 -49.20
C ASP A 150 24.37 6.47 -49.37
N SER A 151 23.30 6.27 -48.57
CA SER A 151 22.04 7.00 -48.74
C SER A 151 21.95 8.26 -47.85
N SER A 152 21.66 9.41 -48.45
CA SER A 152 21.42 10.71 -47.79
C SER A 152 20.11 10.78 -46.96
N HIS A 153 19.52 9.64 -46.61
CA HIS A 153 18.17 9.52 -46.07
C HIS A 153 18.07 9.58 -44.53
N CYS A 154 19.07 10.17 -43.84
CA CYS A 154 19.03 10.37 -42.38
C CYS A 154 17.95 11.37 -41.94
N TYR A 155 17.42 12.17 -42.86
CA TYR A 155 16.39 13.18 -42.55
C TYR A 155 15.13 12.58 -41.90
N GLY A 156 14.67 11.42 -42.36
CA GLY A 156 13.52 10.71 -41.78
C GLY A 156 13.80 10.24 -40.34
N ILE A 157 15.04 9.82 -40.06
CA ILE A 157 15.49 9.39 -38.75
C ILE A 157 15.56 10.57 -37.77
N TYR A 158 16.19 11.67 -38.17
CA TYR A 158 16.25 12.88 -37.34
C TYR A 158 14.87 13.44 -37.04
N ARG A 159 13.93 13.38 -37.99
CA ARG A 159 12.53 13.77 -37.76
C ARG A 159 11.86 12.92 -36.68
N GLU A 160 12.05 11.61 -36.71
CA GLU A 160 11.49 10.70 -35.69
C GLU A 160 12.13 10.93 -34.32
N LEU A 161 13.44 11.19 -34.25
CA LEU A 161 14.15 11.54 -33.02
C LEU A 161 13.66 12.87 -32.43
N ALA A 162 13.50 13.91 -33.25
CA ALA A 162 12.91 15.19 -32.81
C ALA A 162 11.48 14.98 -32.29
N SER A 163 10.71 14.13 -32.98
CA SER A 163 9.34 13.81 -32.60
C SER A 163 9.27 12.99 -31.30
N PHE A 164 10.27 12.17 -30.99
CA PHE A 164 10.41 11.51 -29.70
C PHE A 164 10.81 12.50 -28.60
N ALA A 165 11.79 13.36 -28.87
CA ALA A 165 12.27 14.38 -27.95
C ALA A 165 11.20 15.42 -27.56
N SER A 166 10.23 15.68 -28.43
CA SER A 166 9.13 16.61 -28.16
C SER A 166 8.18 16.16 -27.03
N TYR A 167 8.25 14.89 -26.62
CA TYR A 167 7.39 14.38 -25.56
C TYR A 167 7.88 14.76 -24.18
N LYS A 168 6.96 15.23 -23.34
CA LYS A 168 7.20 15.29 -21.90
C LYS A 168 7.29 13.87 -21.33
N ASN A 169 8.29 13.63 -20.49
CA ASN A 169 8.45 12.36 -19.78
C ASN A 169 7.16 12.00 -19.01
N PRO A 170 6.51 10.85 -19.33
CA PRO A 170 5.25 10.47 -18.69
C PRO A 170 5.34 10.32 -17.18
N PHE A 171 6.51 9.94 -16.65
CA PHE A 171 6.73 9.79 -15.21
C PHE A 171 6.85 11.13 -14.47
N SER A 172 6.96 12.26 -15.18
CA SER A 172 6.96 13.61 -14.57
C SER A 172 5.61 14.00 -13.94
N VAL A 173 4.49 13.41 -14.38
CA VAL A 173 3.18 13.62 -13.75
C VAL A 173 3.14 12.95 -12.39
N VAL A 174 3.68 11.74 -12.31
CA VAL A 174 3.85 10.98 -11.07
C VAL A 174 4.86 11.68 -10.16
N ASN A 175 5.89 12.31 -10.75
CA ASN A 175 6.84 13.15 -10.02
C ASN A 175 6.11 14.30 -9.27
N ARG A 176 5.26 15.08 -9.94
CA ARG A 176 4.43 16.12 -9.29
C ARG A 176 3.45 15.57 -8.24
N VAL A 177 3.04 14.31 -8.39
CA VAL A 177 2.15 13.60 -7.47
C VAL A 177 2.95 12.64 -6.58
N GLN A 178 4.12 13.05 -6.07
CA GLN A 178 4.83 12.42 -4.91
C GLN A 178 5.97 11.44 -5.23
N PHE A 179 6.46 11.31 -6.47
CA PHE A 179 7.45 10.26 -6.77
C PHE A 179 8.87 10.68 -7.08
N LEU A 180 9.26 11.93 -7.36
CA LEU A 180 10.67 12.13 -7.77
C LEU A 180 11.19 13.56 -7.93
N ASP A 181 11.15 14.42 -6.91
CA ASP A 181 12.13 15.51 -6.89
C ASP A 181 12.37 16.06 -5.50
N THR A 182 13.64 16.22 -5.16
CA THR A 182 14.20 16.45 -3.82
C THR A 182 13.86 15.38 -2.78
N ARG A 183 14.76 15.24 -1.81
CA ARG A 183 14.63 14.37 -0.62
C ARG A 183 13.28 14.49 0.11
N GLU A 184 12.48 15.53 -0.15
CA GLU A 184 11.16 15.78 0.42
C GLU A 184 9.97 15.12 -0.32
N GLY A 185 10.03 14.89 -1.64
CA GLY A 185 8.83 14.49 -2.41
C GLY A 185 8.36 13.04 -2.18
N HIS A 186 9.31 12.10 -2.17
CA HIS A 186 9.06 10.70 -1.78
C HIS A 186 8.65 10.58 -0.32
N ASP A 187 9.17 11.49 0.51
CA ASP A 187 8.77 11.56 1.90
C ASP A 187 7.28 11.89 1.97
N VAL A 188 6.70 12.84 1.23
CA VAL A 188 5.29 13.24 1.46
C VAL A 188 4.27 12.10 1.41
N LEU A 189 4.25 11.24 0.38
CA LEU A 189 3.30 10.12 0.35
C LEU A 189 3.69 9.02 1.30
N LEU A 190 4.96 8.60 1.30
CA LEU A 190 5.41 7.55 2.20
C LEU A 190 5.23 8.00 3.66
N GLN A 191 5.38 9.28 3.97
CA GLN A 191 5.11 9.97 5.23
C GLN A 191 3.62 10.12 5.47
N LYS A 192 2.78 10.36 4.46
CA LYS A 192 1.32 10.32 4.59
C LYS A 192 0.87 8.91 4.96
N LEU A 193 1.24 7.90 4.20
CA LEU A 193 1.01 6.48 4.49
C LEU A 193 1.61 6.07 5.84
N THR A 194 2.84 6.47 6.14
CA THR A 194 3.54 6.15 7.39
C THR A 194 2.95 6.87 8.59
N SER A 195 2.60 8.14 8.50
CA SER A 195 1.99 8.91 9.59
C SER A 195 0.59 8.38 9.90
N GLN A 196 -0.17 8.03 8.86
CA GLN A 196 -1.48 7.42 9.02
C GLN A 196 -1.38 5.96 9.51
N PHE A 197 -0.41 5.18 9.05
CA PHE A 197 -0.08 3.87 9.61
C PHE A 197 0.27 3.97 11.09
N ARG A 198 1.14 4.92 11.47
CA ARG A 198 1.47 5.21 12.86
C ARG A 198 0.22 5.60 13.65
N ARG A 199 -0.73 6.33 13.05
CA ARG A 199 -2.01 6.68 13.67
C ARG A 199 -2.86 5.43 13.95
N VAL A 200 -3.05 4.56 12.96
CA VAL A 200 -3.77 3.28 13.09
C VAL A 200 -3.09 2.39 14.15
N LYS A 201 -1.77 2.23 14.06
CA LYS A 201 -0.97 1.41 14.99
C LYS A 201 -0.99 1.95 16.42
N ARG A 202 -0.87 3.26 16.63
CA ARG A 202 -0.94 3.88 17.97
C ARG A 202 -2.30 3.61 18.61
N ARG A 203 -3.38 3.76 17.84
CA ARG A 203 -4.75 3.52 18.31
C ARG A 203 -4.99 2.05 18.62
N MET A 204 -4.53 1.13 17.77
CA MET A 204 -4.56 -0.31 18.06
C MET A 204 -3.84 -0.65 19.37
N LYS A 205 -2.62 -0.13 19.58
CA LYS A 205 -1.87 -0.33 20.83
C LYS A 205 -2.63 0.20 22.04
N PHE A 206 -3.20 1.40 21.93
CA PHE A 206 -4.00 2.01 22.99
C PHE A 206 -5.21 1.13 23.37
N LEU A 207 -5.96 0.64 22.38
CA LEU A 207 -7.13 -0.23 22.63
C LEU A 207 -6.71 -1.56 23.29
N ARG A 208 -5.62 -2.18 22.84
CA ARG A 208 -5.08 -3.40 23.48
C ARG A 208 -4.65 -3.15 24.93
N SER A 209 -4.03 -2.00 25.22
CA SER A 209 -3.64 -1.64 26.59
C SER A 209 -4.85 -1.37 27.48
N CYS A 210 -5.87 -0.65 27.00
CA CYS A 210 -7.12 -0.43 27.74
C CYS A 210 -7.77 -1.76 28.16
N LYS A 211 -7.85 -2.73 27.25
CA LYS A 211 -8.40 -4.06 27.55
C LYS A 211 -7.67 -4.74 28.71
N LYS A 212 -6.33 -4.68 28.73
CA LYS A 212 -5.50 -5.28 29.81
C LYS A 212 -5.78 -4.61 31.16
N VAL A 213 -5.79 -3.28 31.19
CA VAL A 213 -6.01 -2.52 32.42
C VAL A 213 -7.41 -2.74 32.97
N PHE A 214 -8.43 -2.76 32.11
CA PHE A 214 -9.81 -3.02 32.51
C PHE A 214 -9.98 -4.42 33.10
N GLY A 215 -9.36 -5.44 32.48
CA GLY A 215 -9.35 -6.80 33.02
C GLY A 215 -8.71 -6.89 34.41
N ILE A 216 -7.56 -6.23 34.61
CA ILE A 216 -6.89 -6.17 35.92
C ILE A 216 -7.75 -5.44 36.96
N SER A 217 -8.35 -4.30 36.59
CA SER A 217 -9.18 -3.51 37.49
C SER A 217 -10.43 -4.27 37.95
N ILE A 218 -11.07 -5.05 37.07
CA ILE A 218 -12.21 -5.90 37.45
C ILE A 218 -11.76 -6.98 38.44
N ALA A 219 -10.64 -7.65 38.16
CA ALA A 219 -10.12 -8.69 39.05
C ALA A 219 -9.82 -8.14 40.45
N ILE A 220 -9.16 -6.98 40.54
CA ILE A 220 -8.86 -6.32 41.82
C ILE A 220 -10.16 -5.92 42.53
N GLY A 221 -11.12 -5.33 41.81
CA GLY A 221 -12.41 -4.93 42.37
C GLY A 221 -13.20 -6.12 42.94
N TYR A 222 -13.25 -7.23 42.20
CA TYR A 222 -13.93 -8.46 42.65
C TYR A 222 -13.28 -9.03 43.92
N THR A 223 -11.95 -9.10 43.96
CA THR A 223 -11.21 -9.54 45.14
C THR A 223 -11.47 -8.60 46.34
N GLY A 224 -11.48 -7.29 46.13
CA GLY A 224 -11.77 -6.31 47.18
C GLY A 224 -13.19 -6.45 47.74
N ILE A 225 -14.19 -6.69 46.89
CA ILE A 225 -15.59 -6.94 47.31
C ILE A 225 -15.69 -8.23 48.13
N LEU A 226 -15.03 -9.31 47.71
CA LEU A 226 -15.03 -10.58 48.47
C LEU A 226 -14.43 -10.41 49.87
N ILE A 227 -13.32 -9.67 49.99
CA ILE A 227 -12.70 -9.39 51.29
C ILE A 227 -13.64 -8.56 52.17
N ALA A 228 -14.27 -7.51 51.62
CA ALA A 228 -15.22 -6.68 52.36
C ALA A 228 -16.44 -7.48 52.85
N LEU A 229 -16.96 -8.40 52.03
CA LEU A 229 -18.05 -9.30 52.41
C LEU A 229 -17.64 -10.26 53.53
N LEU A 230 -16.42 -10.83 53.46
CA LEU A 230 -15.90 -11.70 54.52
C LEU A 230 -15.78 -10.97 55.86
N VAL A 231 -15.22 -9.75 55.83
CA VAL A 231 -15.11 -8.87 57.00
C VAL A 231 -16.50 -8.55 57.57
N LEU A 232 -17.49 -8.25 56.70
CA LEU A 232 -18.86 -8.00 57.12
C LEU A 232 -19.50 -9.21 57.79
N VAL A 233 -19.31 -10.43 57.26
CA VAL A 233 -19.82 -11.67 57.88
C VAL A 233 -19.18 -11.88 59.26
N LEU A 234 -17.86 -11.74 59.36
CA LEU A 234 -17.13 -11.89 60.63
C LEU A 234 -17.58 -10.86 61.69
N HIS A 235 -17.77 -9.61 61.31
CA HIS A 235 -18.25 -8.56 62.22
C HIS A 235 -19.76 -8.58 62.46
N SER A 236 -20.55 -9.19 61.58
CA SER A 236 -22.00 -9.35 61.78
C SER A 236 -22.32 -10.28 62.96
N MET A 237 -21.40 -11.15 63.37
CA MET A 237 -21.52 -11.92 64.62
C MET A 237 -21.33 -11.04 65.88
N VAL A 238 -20.74 -9.86 65.74
CA VAL A 238 -20.56 -8.87 66.83
C VAL A 238 -21.66 -7.79 66.80
N CYS A 239 -22.26 -7.51 65.64
CA CYS A 239 -23.26 -6.45 65.46
C CYS A 239 -24.73 -6.86 65.66
N ILE A 240 -25.03 -8.11 66.05
CA ILE A 240 -26.42 -8.53 66.34
C ILE A 240 -26.95 -7.89 67.65
N ILE A 241 -26.11 -7.28 68.49
CA ILE A 241 -26.53 -6.72 69.78
C ILE A 241 -26.67 -5.17 69.77
N ALA A 242 -26.21 -4.47 68.73
CA ALA A 242 -26.31 -3.01 68.68
C ALA A 242 -26.86 -2.48 67.34
N ALA A 243 -28.12 -2.07 67.39
CA ALA A 243 -28.82 -1.15 66.48
C ALA A 243 -29.47 -1.74 65.20
N PRO A 244 -30.78 -2.08 65.27
CA PRO A 244 -31.65 -2.02 64.10
C PRO A 244 -31.94 -0.54 63.77
N GLY A 245 -31.05 0.11 63.00
CA GLY A 245 -31.24 1.52 62.61
C GLY A 245 -30.48 2.01 61.37
N LEU A 246 -29.41 1.34 60.91
CA LEU A 246 -28.51 1.90 59.89
C LEU A 246 -28.67 1.33 58.47
N VAL A 247 -29.57 0.37 58.23
CA VAL A 247 -29.69 -0.27 56.91
C VAL A 247 -30.63 0.48 55.95
N PHE A 248 -31.45 1.43 56.43
CA PHE A 248 -32.46 2.09 55.58
C PHE A 248 -31.97 3.33 54.82
N CYS A 249 -30.87 3.97 55.23
CA CYS A 249 -30.39 5.22 54.58
C CYS A 249 -29.42 5.00 53.40
N SER A 250 -28.74 3.86 53.34
CA SER A 250 -27.70 3.63 52.32
C SER A 250 -28.29 3.29 50.93
N PHE A 251 -29.50 2.74 50.86
CA PHE A 251 -30.12 2.34 49.59
C PHE A 251 -30.62 3.53 48.75
N LYS A 252 -30.98 4.67 49.37
CA LYS A 252 -31.45 5.87 48.63
C LYS A 252 -30.32 6.69 48.00
N LEU A 253 -29.11 6.66 48.57
CA LEU A 253 -27.95 7.37 48.00
C LEU A 253 -27.29 6.61 46.84
N LEU A 254 -27.35 5.27 46.84
CA LEU A 254 -26.85 4.44 45.74
C LEU A 254 -27.70 4.54 44.46
N LYS A 255 -29.01 4.81 44.59
CA LYS A 255 -29.92 4.87 43.44
C LYS A 255 -29.72 6.11 42.56
N LYS A 256 -29.05 7.17 43.06
CA LYS A 256 -28.90 8.46 42.36
C LYS A 256 -27.58 8.61 41.57
N ARG A 257 -26.62 7.67 41.68
CA ARG A 257 -25.30 7.77 41.01
C ARG A 257 -25.01 6.71 39.93
N PHE A 258 -26.00 5.95 39.49
CA PHE A 258 -25.84 5.01 38.37
C PHE A 258 -26.79 5.29 37.21
N LYS A 259 -26.88 6.56 36.80
CA LYS A 259 -27.18 6.90 35.40
C LYS A 259 -25.86 7.12 34.68
N VAL A 260 -25.02 6.08 34.69
CA VAL A 260 -23.90 6.01 33.76
C VAL A 260 -24.54 5.67 32.43
N ASP A 261 -24.48 6.59 31.46
CA ASP A 261 -24.74 6.26 30.06
C ASP A 261 -23.75 5.18 29.65
N LYS A 262 -24.12 3.93 29.91
CA LYS A 262 -23.37 2.75 29.50
C LYS A 262 -23.58 2.59 28.00
N LYS A 263 -22.88 3.39 27.21
CA LYS A 263 -22.31 2.85 25.97
C LYS A 263 -21.12 1.99 26.37
N ALA A 264 -21.38 0.95 27.15
CA ALA A 264 -20.45 -0.14 27.33
C ALA A 264 -20.35 -0.77 25.95
N ILE A 265 -19.35 -0.35 25.17
CA ILE A 265 -18.93 -1.08 23.97
C ILE A 265 -18.74 -2.50 24.48
N SER A 266 -19.62 -3.42 24.05
CA SER A 266 -19.54 -4.81 24.48
C SER A 266 -18.11 -5.30 24.21
N SER A 267 -17.57 -6.14 25.08
CA SER A 267 -16.24 -6.74 24.88
C SER A 267 -16.08 -7.27 23.45
N SER A 268 -17.15 -7.83 22.88
CA SER A 268 -17.24 -8.27 21.49
C SER A 268 -17.05 -7.14 20.46
N SER A 269 -17.71 -5.99 20.61
CA SER A 269 -17.57 -4.85 19.69
C SER A 269 -16.16 -4.25 19.70
N LEU A 270 -15.49 -4.23 20.86
CA LEU A 270 -14.10 -3.77 20.97
C LEU A 270 -13.13 -4.77 20.34
N GLU A 271 -13.38 -6.08 20.50
CA GLU A 271 -12.57 -7.13 19.89
C GLU A 271 -12.63 -7.08 18.36
N ILE A 272 -13.83 -6.91 17.80
CA ILE A 272 -14.05 -6.71 16.36
C ILE A 272 -13.26 -5.49 15.86
N LEU A 273 -13.35 -4.34 16.55
CA LEU A 273 -12.59 -3.15 16.16
C LEU A 273 -11.07 -3.37 16.22
N ILE A 274 -10.57 -4.13 17.21
CA ILE A 274 -9.14 -4.45 17.31
C ILE A 274 -8.71 -5.35 16.15
N ALA A 275 -9.53 -6.32 15.74
CA ALA A 275 -9.27 -7.21 14.61
C ALA A 275 -9.24 -6.43 13.29
N GLN A 276 -10.26 -5.60 13.02
CA GLN A 276 -10.32 -4.70 11.86
C GLN A 276 -9.09 -3.81 11.76
N LEU A 277 -8.67 -3.19 12.88
CA LEU A 277 -7.49 -2.33 12.90
C LEU A 277 -6.17 -3.11 12.72
N ASP A 278 -6.11 -4.37 13.14
CA ASP A 278 -4.95 -5.24 12.92
C ASP A 278 -4.78 -5.57 11.45
N VAL A 279 -5.88 -5.98 10.79
CA VAL A 279 -5.92 -6.21 9.34
C VAL A 279 -5.59 -4.93 8.58
N ALA A 280 -6.23 -3.81 8.91
CA ALA A 280 -5.96 -2.51 8.27
C ALA A 280 -4.49 -2.09 8.42
N ALA A 281 -3.90 -2.25 9.61
CA ALA A 281 -2.49 -1.93 9.84
C ALA A 281 -1.55 -2.82 9.01
N LYS A 282 -1.83 -4.13 8.91
CA LYS A 282 -1.08 -5.05 8.04
C LYS A 282 -1.17 -4.62 6.58
N GLY A 283 -2.37 -4.28 6.11
CA GLY A 283 -2.61 -3.74 4.77
C GLY A 283 -1.76 -2.51 4.45
N VAL A 284 -1.79 -1.50 5.33
CA VAL A 284 -0.99 -0.27 5.12
C VAL A 284 0.51 -0.56 5.20
N TYR A 285 0.96 -1.52 6.02
CA TYR A 285 2.36 -1.91 6.05
C TYR A 285 2.83 -2.51 4.72
N ILE A 286 2.04 -3.41 4.12
CA ILE A 286 2.37 -3.98 2.81
C ILE A 286 2.36 -2.88 1.76
N LEU A 287 1.36 -2.00 1.78
CA LEU A 287 1.26 -0.87 0.87
C LEU A 287 2.50 0.05 0.91
N ILE A 288 3.01 0.34 2.11
CA ILE A 288 4.25 1.13 2.27
C ILE A 288 5.43 0.45 1.57
N ASN A 289 5.55 -0.89 1.67
CA ASN A 289 6.63 -1.63 1.03
C ASN A 289 6.47 -1.70 -0.49
N ASP A 290 5.25 -1.93 -1.00
CA ASP A 290 4.97 -1.94 -2.44
C ASP A 290 5.35 -0.60 -3.06
N PHE A 291 4.98 0.51 -2.40
CA PHE A 291 5.29 1.85 -2.87
C PHE A 291 6.78 2.18 -2.79
N ASP A 292 7.51 1.67 -1.79
CA ASP A 292 8.97 1.80 -1.73
C ASP A 292 9.64 1.12 -2.94
N THR A 293 9.21 -0.11 -3.28
CA THR A 293 9.68 -0.84 -4.47
C THR A 293 9.35 -0.11 -5.76
N MET A 294 8.07 0.25 -5.97
CA MET A 294 7.63 0.98 -7.17
C MET A 294 8.36 2.32 -7.31
N SER A 295 8.64 3.02 -6.21
CA SER A 295 9.33 4.31 -6.26
C SER A 295 10.75 4.22 -6.81
N ARG A 296 11.47 3.13 -6.51
CA ARG A 296 12.81 2.88 -7.06
C ARG A 296 12.76 2.57 -8.55
N LEU A 297 11.74 1.85 -9.01
CA LEU A 297 11.53 1.53 -10.42
C LEU A 297 11.15 2.79 -11.22
N VAL A 298 10.21 3.57 -10.70
CA VAL A 298 9.81 4.86 -11.29
C VAL A 298 11.00 5.80 -11.40
N ARG A 299 11.88 5.83 -10.39
CA ARG A 299 13.07 6.66 -10.44
C ARG A 299 14.00 6.30 -11.58
N ARG A 300 14.36 5.02 -11.68
CA ARG A 300 15.20 4.50 -12.78
C ARG A 300 14.59 4.81 -14.14
N LEU A 301 13.29 4.55 -14.30
CA LEU A 301 12.57 4.79 -15.55
C LEU A 301 12.48 6.29 -15.90
N TYR A 302 12.32 7.16 -14.91
CA TYR A 302 12.29 8.60 -15.10
C TYR A 302 13.64 9.09 -15.63
N ASP A 303 14.73 8.77 -14.91
CA ASP A 303 16.09 9.21 -15.26
C ASP A 303 16.48 8.72 -16.65
N GLU A 304 16.21 7.45 -16.94
CA GLU A 304 16.46 6.83 -18.24
C GLU A 304 15.60 7.46 -19.36
N THR A 305 14.35 7.81 -19.07
CA THR A 305 13.48 8.49 -20.06
C THR A 305 13.95 9.91 -20.34
N GLU A 306 14.34 10.68 -19.32
CA GLU A 306 14.92 12.02 -19.50
C GLU A 306 16.23 11.96 -20.31
N HIS A 307 17.10 11.00 -19.98
CA HIS A 307 18.35 10.78 -20.70
C HIS A 307 18.08 10.50 -22.18
N ASN A 308 17.19 9.54 -22.47
CA ASN A 308 16.84 9.17 -23.84
C ASN A 308 16.22 10.34 -24.62
N ILE A 309 15.36 11.15 -23.98
CA ILE A 309 14.78 12.36 -24.58
C ILE A 309 15.89 13.36 -24.92
N SER A 310 16.79 13.66 -23.96
CA SER A 310 17.89 14.61 -24.11
C SER A 310 18.87 14.21 -25.22
N VAL A 311 19.25 12.94 -25.26
CA VAL A 311 20.14 12.39 -26.29
C VAL A 311 19.49 12.43 -27.68
N ALA A 312 18.21 12.05 -27.79
CA ALA A 312 17.47 12.14 -29.05
C ALA A 312 17.35 13.59 -29.57
N ASP A 313 17.09 14.53 -28.66
CA ASP A 313 16.96 15.95 -28.95
C ASP A 313 18.29 16.56 -29.43
N MET A 314 19.38 16.25 -28.73
CA MET A 314 20.73 16.63 -29.15
C MET A 314 21.06 16.05 -30.53
N CYS A 315 20.72 14.77 -30.74
CA CYS A 315 20.93 14.06 -32.00
C CYS A 315 20.23 14.75 -33.17
N ALA A 316 18.93 15.02 -33.00
CA ALA A 316 18.10 15.65 -34.01
C ALA A 316 18.53 17.08 -34.36
N ARG A 317 19.07 17.83 -33.39
CA ARG A 317 19.55 19.20 -33.62
C ARG A 317 20.88 19.26 -34.36
N LYS A 318 21.90 18.51 -33.91
CA LYS A 318 23.25 18.61 -34.48
C LYS A 318 23.35 17.95 -35.85
N LYS A 319 22.48 16.97 -36.17
CA LYS A 319 22.45 16.24 -37.45
C LYS A 319 23.83 15.74 -37.89
N ASN A 320 24.56 15.16 -36.94
CA ASN A 320 25.86 14.56 -37.17
C ASN A 320 25.69 13.04 -37.30
N ASP A 321 26.21 12.45 -38.37
CA ASP A 321 26.00 11.02 -38.69
C ASP A 321 26.75 10.08 -37.74
N ASP A 322 27.94 10.45 -37.25
CA ASP A 322 28.69 9.64 -36.28
C ASP A 322 27.97 9.61 -34.93
N MET A 323 27.48 10.77 -34.48
CA MET A 323 26.63 10.83 -33.29
C MET A 323 25.32 10.08 -33.49
N LEU A 324 24.73 10.12 -34.69
CA LEU A 324 23.53 9.34 -34.99
C LEU A 324 23.78 7.84 -34.81
N LYS A 325 24.86 7.32 -35.40
CA LYS A 325 25.26 5.90 -35.25
C LYS A 325 25.43 5.52 -33.79
N GLU A 326 26.09 6.38 -32.99
CA GLU A 326 26.30 6.16 -31.56
C GLU A 326 24.98 6.12 -30.78
N VAL A 327 24.10 7.10 -31.01
CA VAL A 327 22.78 7.18 -30.37
C VAL A 327 21.91 5.98 -30.73
N ILE A 328 21.93 5.52 -31.98
CA ILE A 328 21.16 4.34 -32.39
C ILE A 328 21.74 3.06 -31.77
N ARG A 329 23.07 2.96 -31.67
CA ARG A 329 23.75 1.85 -30.99
C ARG A 329 23.33 1.78 -29.52
N ASP A 330 23.40 2.90 -28.81
CA ASP A 330 23.01 2.98 -27.40
C ASP A 330 21.55 2.57 -27.19
N PHE A 331 20.61 3.15 -27.95
CA PHE A 331 19.20 2.75 -27.88
C PHE A 331 18.98 1.27 -28.21
N SER A 332 19.78 0.69 -29.12
CA SER A 332 19.67 -0.72 -29.48
C SER A 332 20.12 -1.65 -28.35
N ILE A 333 21.19 -1.29 -27.64
CA ILE A 333 21.73 -2.05 -26.50
C ILE A 333 20.76 -1.95 -25.30
N ASN A 334 20.31 -0.73 -24.98
CA ASN A 334 19.53 -0.48 -23.76
C ASN A 334 18.05 -0.83 -23.90
N LYS A 335 17.54 -1.02 -25.13
CA LYS A 335 16.12 -1.30 -25.41
C LYS A 335 15.54 -2.45 -24.60
N HIS A 336 16.24 -3.58 -24.48
CA HIS A 336 15.70 -4.74 -23.77
C HIS A 336 15.52 -4.43 -22.28
N CYS A 337 16.59 -3.95 -21.63
CA CYS A 337 16.60 -3.58 -20.22
C CYS A 337 15.51 -2.53 -19.91
N PHE A 338 15.40 -1.48 -20.73
CA PHE A 338 14.38 -0.45 -20.52
C PHE A 338 12.95 -0.99 -20.62
N MET A 339 12.68 -1.86 -21.61
CA MET A 339 11.35 -2.47 -21.77
C MET A 339 11.03 -3.46 -20.65
N GLU A 340 12.04 -4.16 -20.14
CA GLU A 340 11.93 -5.06 -18.99
C GLU A 340 11.61 -4.29 -17.71
N GLN A 341 12.28 -3.16 -17.44
CA GLN A 341 11.96 -2.29 -16.31
C GLN A 341 10.53 -1.73 -16.39
N LEU A 342 10.05 -1.37 -17.59
CA LEU A 342 8.66 -0.95 -17.79
C LEU A 342 7.67 -2.08 -17.49
N LYS A 343 8.03 -3.32 -17.81
CA LYS A 343 7.24 -4.52 -17.51
C LYS A 343 7.24 -4.81 -16.01
N GLU A 344 8.40 -4.79 -15.37
CA GLU A 344 8.56 -4.96 -13.92
C GLU A 344 7.72 -3.94 -13.13
N LEU A 345 7.73 -2.66 -13.54
CA LEU A 345 6.86 -1.65 -12.91
C LEU A 345 5.37 -1.98 -13.07
N GLU A 346 4.92 -2.38 -14.26
CA GLU A 346 3.53 -2.76 -14.49
C GLU A 346 3.11 -3.97 -13.65
N GLU A 347 3.97 -5.00 -13.57
CA GLU A 347 3.74 -6.20 -12.76
C GLU A 347 3.59 -5.85 -11.28
N HIS A 348 4.50 -5.03 -10.73
CA HIS A 348 4.42 -4.56 -9.35
C HIS A 348 3.17 -3.72 -9.08
N VAL A 349 2.76 -2.87 -10.03
CA VAL A 349 1.52 -2.10 -9.89
C VAL A 349 0.30 -3.02 -9.85
N CYS A 350 0.24 -4.05 -10.71
CA CYS A 350 -0.84 -5.04 -10.71
C CYS A 350 -0.88 -5.85 -9.40
N LEU A 351 0.28 -6.28 -8.89
CA LEU A 351 0.39 -6.92 -7.58
C LEU A 351 -0.09 -6.00 -6.45
N CYS A 352 0.26 -4.72 -6.50
CA CYS A 352 -0.18 -3.75 -5.50
C CYS A 352 -1.71 -3.61 -5.47
N PHE A 353 -2.37 -3.57 -6.63
CA PHE A 353 -3.84 -3.60 -6.69
C PHE A 353 -4.44 -4.86 -6.04
N LEU A 354 -3.85 -6.04 -6.27
CA LEU A 354 -4.31 -7.28 -5.62
C LEU A 354 -4.19 -7.19 -4.10
N THR A 355 -3.05 -6.71 -3.60
CA THR A 355 -2.80 -6.52 -2.18
C THR A 355 -3.84 -5.56 -1.58
N ILE A 356 -4.10 -4.42 -2.24
CA ILE A 356 -5.09 -3.44 -1.79
C ILE A 356 -6.48 -4.09 -1.72
N ASN A 357 -6.92 -4.76 -2.78
CA ASN A 357 -8.23 -5.39 -2.83
C ASN A 357 -8.40 -6.48 -1.79
N ARG A 358 -7.39 -7.34 -1.65
CA ARG A 358 -7.37 -8.39 -0.63
C ARG A 358 -7.50 -7.79 0.76
N SER A 359 -6.69 -6.77 1.06
CA SER A 359 -6.69 -6.13 2.36
C SER A 359 -8.02 -5.43 2.65
N ARG A 360 -8.61 -4.73 1.66
CA ARG A 360 -9.93 -4.09 1.81
C ARG A 360 -11.04 -5.11 2.03
N ARG A 361 -11.03 -6.24 1.31
CA ARG A 361 -11.98 -7.35 1.53
C ARG A 361 -11.86 -7.94 2.93
N MET A 362 -10.63 -8.15 3.43
CA MET A 362 -10.43 -8.67 4.79
C MET A 362 -10.95 -7.68 5.85
N VAL A 363 -10.71 -6.37 5.68
CA VAL A 363 -11.27 -5.37 6.60
C VAL A 363 -12.80 -5.38 6.55
N LEU A 364 -13.40 -5.49 5.36
CA LEU A 364 -14.85 -5.58 5.22
C LEU A 364 -15.42 -6.87 5.83
N GLN A 365 -14.75 -8.01 5.68
CA GLN A 365 -15.15 -9.27 6.30
C GLN A 365 -15.21 -9.16 7.82
N GLU A 366 -14.20 -8.54 8.44
CA GLU A 366 -14.20 -8.24 9.88
C GLU A 366 -15.25 -7.21 10.30
N MET A 367 -15.85 -6.47 9.35
CA MET A 367 -16.97 -5.56 9.63
C MET A 367 -18.33 -6.24 9.54
N VAL A 368 -18.44 -7.29 8.73
CA VAL A 368 -19.70 -8.00 8.46
C VAL A 368 -19.80 -9.30 9.28
N SER A 369 -18.69 -9.87 9.75
CA SER A 369 -18.72 -10.97 10.71
C SER A 369 -19.34 -10.49 12.03
N LYS A 370 -20.54 -11.00 12.31
CA LYS A 370 -21.31 -10.75 13.53
C LYS A 370 -20.93 -11.73 14.61
#